data_AF-A0A2H5Z720-F1
#
_entry.id   AF-A0A2H5Z720-F1
#
_cell.length_a   1.000
_cell.length_b   1.000
_cell.length_c   1.000
_cell.angle_alpha   90.00
_cell.angle_beta   90.00
_cell.angle_gamma   90.00
#
_symmetry.space_group_name_H-M   'P 1'
#
loop_
_entity.id
_entity.type
_entity.pdbx_description
1 polymer ?
#
loop_
_entity_poly.entity_id
_entity_poly.type
_entity_poly.pdbx_seq_one_letter_code
_entity_poly.pdbx_strand_id
1 'polypeptide(L)'
;MTPANVTAEQWQQISQTLIWFWAFLACVVAFAANMLVAYAIIPSLISTRDLPAKVGAIRPILFALAALFFLAALYAFVNIVNGIQVLYEIWPHRWI
;
A
#
# COMPACT_ATOMS: atom_id res chain seq x y z
N MET A 1 -33.77 3.17 8.98
CA MET A 1 -32.36 3.34 8.61
C MET A 1 -32.33 3.51 7.10
N THR A 2 -32.30 4.74 6.61
CA THR A 2 -32.27 5.04 5.18
C THR A 2 -31.05 5.91 4.94
N PRO A 3 -30.12 5.51 4.06
CA PRO A 3 -28.99 6.37 3.71
C PRO A 3 -29.52 7.68 3.14
N ALA A 4 -28.80 8.78 3.38
CA ALA A 4 -29.04 10.00 2.61
C ALA A 4 -28.86 9.70 1.11
N ASN A 5 -29.58 10.41 0.25
CA ASN A 5 -29.36 10.28 -1.20
C ASN A 5 -27.91 10.61 -1.51
N VAL A 6 -27.17 9.64 -2.05
CA VAL A 6 -25.76 9.80 -2.39
C VAL A 6 -25.65 10.72 -3.60
N THR A 7 -24.97 11.85 -3.44
CA THR A 7 -24.77 12.81 -4.52
C THR A 7 -23.67 12.34 -5.47
N ALA A 8 -23.62 12.91 -6.69
CA ALA A 8 -22.55 12.61 -7.64
C ALA A 8 -21.15 12.94 -7.08
N GLU A 9 -21.05 14.00 -6.26
CA GLU A 9 -19.82 14.40 -5.59
C GLU A 9 -19.36 13.35 -4.57
N GLN A 10 -20.28 12.81 -3.77
CA GLN A 10 -19.98 11.75 -2.81
C GLN A 10 -19.53 10.46 -3.51
N TRP A 11 -20.14 10.11 -4.66
CA TRP A 11 -19.68 9.00 -5.49
C TRP A 11 -18.26 9.20 -6.01
N GLN A 12 -17.92 10.40 -6.46
CA GLN A 12 -16.57 10.72 -6.91
C GLN A 12 -15.55 10.56 -5.77
N GLN A 13 -15.87 11.04 -4.57
CA GLN A 13 -14.98 10.91 -3.41
C GLN A 13 -14.81 9.44 -2.97
N ILE A 14 -15.87 8.63 -3.03
CA ILE A 14 -15.80 7.18 -2.78
C ILE A 14 -14.88 6.51 -3.81
N SER A 15 -15.04 6.81 -5.10
CA SER A 15 -14.18 6.26 -6.15
C SER A 15 -12.71 6.66 -5.96
N GLN A 16 -12.45 7.92 -5.58
CA GLN A 16 -11.11 8.39 -5.29
C GLN A 16 -10.50 7.65 -4.09
N THR A 17 -11.27 7.45 -3.03
CA THR A 17 -10.85 6.70 -1.84
C THR A 17 -10.53 5.24 -2.18
N LEU A 18 -11.34 4.62 -3.05
CA LEU A 18 -11.11 3.26 -3.53
C LEU A 18 -9.82 3.14 -4.36
N ILE A 19 -9.52 4.13 -5.21
CA ILE A 19 -8.25 4.17 -5.96
C ILE A 19 -7.06 4.23 -4.98
N TRP A 20 -7.14 5.07 -3.95
CA TRP A 20 -6.10 5.14 -2.93
C TRP A 20 -5.96 3.84 -2.13
N PHE A 21 -7.08 3.14 -1.87
CA PHE A 21 -7.06 1.82 -1.24
C PHE A 21 -6.31 0.78 -2.08
N TRP A 22 -6.57 0.72 -3.39
CA TRP A 22 -5.83 -0.16 -4.29
C TRP A 22 -4.36 0.23 -4.42
N ALA A 23 -4.07 1.53 -4.48
CA ALA A 23 -2.69 2.04 -4.51
C ALA A 23 -1.93 1.65 -3.24
N PHE A 24 -2.57 1.76 -2.07
CA PHE A 24 -2.01 1.31 -0.80
C PHE A 24 -1.68 -0.19 -0.83
N LEU A 25 -2.63 -1.03 -1.25
CA LEU A 25 -2.41 -2.47 -1.34
C LEU A 25 -1.23 -2.80 -2.26
N ALA A 26 -1.18 -2.20 -3.46
CA ALA A 26 -0.09 -2.41 -4.40
C ALA A 26 1.28 -1.99 -3.82
N CYS A 27 1.33 -0.84 -3.13
CA CYS A 27 2.57 -0.37 -2.49
C CYS A 27 3.02 -1.30 -1.35
N VAL A 28 2.11 -1.78 -0.52
CA VAL A 28 2.44 -2.72 0.57
C VAL A 28 2.95 -4.06 0.02
N VAL A 29 2.32 -4.59 -1.03
CA VAL A 29 2.77 -5.82 -1.68
C VAL A 29 4.15 -5.63 -2.31
N ALA A 30 4.37 -4.52 -3.02
CA ALA A 30 5.67 -4.20 -3.61
C ALA A 30 6.76 -4.02 -2.54
N PHE A 31 6.46 -3.34 -1.44
CA PHE A 31 7.35 -3.23 -0.29
C PHE A 31 7.74 -4.60 0.27
N ALA A 32 6.75 -5.45 0.56
CA ALA A 32 6.96 -6.78 1.13
C ALA A 32 7.79 -7.66 0.19
N ALA A 33 7.50 -7.62 -1.12
CA ALA A 33 8.25 -8.36 -2.12
C ALA A 33 9.73 -7.92 -2.17
N ASN A 34 10.00 -6.61 -2.21
CA ASN A 34 11.37 -6.10 -2.22
C ASN A 34 12.13 -6.46 -0.93
N MET A 35 11.48 -6.35 0.23
CA MET A 35 12.06 -6.77 1.52
C MET A 35 12.37 -8.26 1.54
N LEU A 36 11.43 -9.11 1.13
CA LEU A 36 11.61 -10.56 1.11
C LEU A 36 12.79 -10.96 0.20
N VAL A 37 12.88 -10.35 -0.98
CA VAL A 37 13.96 -10.63 -1.93
C VAL A 37 15.31 -10.19 -1.36
N ALA A 38 15.41 -8.96 -0.85
CA ALA A 38 16.66 -8.38 -0.36
C ALA A 38 17.16 -9.02 0.94
N TYR A 39 16.24 -9.36 1.85
CA TYR A 39 16.54 -9.83 3.19
C TYR A 39 16.67 -11.35 3.29
N ALA A 40 15.80 -12.11 2.63
CA ALA A 40 15.74 -13.57 2.78
C ALA A 40 16.22 -14.31 1.52
N ILE A 41 15.66 -14.00 0.34
CA ILE A 41 15.89 -14.82 -0.86
C ILE A 41 17.34 -14.70 -1.36
N ILE A 42 17.83 -13.47 -1.59
CA ILE A 42 19.20 -13.29 -2.11
C ILE A 42 20.25 -13.89 -1.17
N PRO A 43 20.24 -13.61 0.16
CA PRO A 43 21.21 -14.22 1.07
C PRO A 43 21.12 -15.74 1.12
N SER A 44 19.90 -16.31 1.09
CA SER A 44 19.69 -17.77 1.06
C SER A 44 20.34 -18.40 -0.18
N LEU A 45 20.08 -17.85 -1.37
CA LEU A 45 20.63 -18.36 -2.63
C LEU A 45 22.15 -18.18 -2.75
N ILE A 46 22.72 -17.13 -2.14
CA ILE A 46 24.18 -16.98 -2.06
C ILE A 46 24.77 -18.05 -1.14
N SER A 47 24.11 -18.35 -0.01
CA SER A 47 24.55 -19.36 0.94
C SER A 47 24.55 -20.77 0.33
N THR A 48 23.57 -21.10 -0.50
CA THR A 48 23.48 -22.39 -1.21
C THR A 48 24.35 -22.46 -2.46
N ARG A 49 25.02 -21.36 -2.83
CA ARG A 49 25.82 -21.20 -4.06
C ARG A 49 24.99 -21.28 -5.35
N ASP A 50 23.67 -21.11 -5.27
CA ASP A 50 22.78 -21.01 -6.43
C ASP A 50 22.91 -19.66 -7.15
N LEU A 51 23.38 -18.62 -6.42
CA LEU A 51 23.71 -17.31 -6.99
C LEU A 51 25.16 -16.90 -6.67
N PRO A 52 25.84 -16.19 -7.60
CA PRO A 52 27.17 -15.66 -7.32
C PRO A 52 27.09 -14.51 -6.31
N ALA A 53 28.08 -14.41 -5.43
CA ALA A 53 28.15 -13.40 -4.37
C ALA A 53 28.03 -11.94 -4.88
N LYS A 54 28.39 -11.69 -6.14
CA LYS A 54 28.23 -10.39 -6.80
C LYS A 54 26.77 -9.90 -6.84
N VAL A 55 25.79 -10.81 -6.88
CA VAL A 55 24.36 -10.46 -6.85
C VAL A 55 23.98 -9.82 -5.51
N GLY A 56 24.73 -10.06 -4.44
CA GLY A 56 24.53 -9.40 -3.15
C GLY A 56 24.60 -7.86 -3.23
N ALA A 57 25.26 -7.30 -4.25
CA ALA A 57 25.36 -5.86 -4.46
C ALA A 57 24.03 -5.18 -4.84
N ILE A 58 23.02 -5.93 -5.31
CA ILE A 58 21.69 -5.36 -5.66
C ILE A 58 20.82 -5.11 -4.42
N ARG A 59 21.13 -5.74 -3.29
CA ARG A 59 20.37 -5.64 -2.03
C ARG A 59 20.14 -4.19 -1.57
N PRO A 60 21.13 -3.28 -1.52
CA PRO A 60 20.89 -1.88 -1.16
C PRO A 60 19.88 -1.17 -2.09
N ILE A 61 19.88 -1.49 -3.39
CA ILE A 61 18.91 -0.93 -4.34
C ILE A 61 17.49 -1.44 -4.02
N LEU A 62 17.35 -2.74 -3.74
CA LEU A 62 16.07 -3.32 -3.33
C LEU A 62 15.56 -2.75 -2.00
N PHE A 63 16.44 -2.48 -1.04
CA PHE A 63 16.07 -1.80 0.20
C PHE A 63 15.64 -0.34 -0.05
N ALA A 64 16.31 0.38 -0.95
CA ALA A 64 15.89 1.73 -1.34
C ALA A 64 14.51 1.73 -2.02
N LEU A 65 14.26 0.76 -2.91
CA LEU A 65 12.93 0.57 -3.52
C LEU A 65 11.88 0.20 -2.48
N ALA A 66 12.20 -0.68 -1.53
CA ALA A 66 11.30 -1.00 -0.42
C ALA A 66 10.96 0.26 0.39
N ALA A 67 11.96 1.07 0.77
CA ALA A 67 11.72 2.32 1.48
C ALA A 67 10.82 3.28 0.69
N LEU A 68 11.02 3.39 -0.63
CA LEU A 68 10.17 4.20 -1.51
C LEU A 68 8.72 3.71 -1.50
N PHE A 69 8.49 2.40 -1.69
CA PHE A 69 7.14 1.82 -1.65
C PHE A 69 6.49 1.95 -0.28
N PHE A 70 7.27 1.89 0.81
CA PHE A 70 6.77 2.13 2.15
C PHE A 70 6.29 3.57 2.34
N LEU A 71 7.07 4.56 1.89
CA LEU A 71 6.65 5.97 1.92
C LEU A 71 5.41 6.21 1.05
N ALA A 72 5.34 5.60 -0.13
CA ALA A 72 4.16 5.66 -0.99
C ALA A 72 2.92 5.03 -0.34
N ALA A 73 3.09 3.91 0.38
CA ALA A 73 2.02 3.29 1.15
C ALA A 73 1.53 4.21 2.28
N LEU A 74 2.43 4.86 3.03
CA LEU A 74 2.04 5.84 4.05
C LEU A 74 1.24 7.00 3.45
N TYR A 75 1.69 7.53 2.31
CA TYR A 75 0.97 8.58 1.60
C TYR A 75 -0.44 8.13 1.17
N ALA A 76 -0.56 6.94 0.56
CA ALA A 76 -1.85 6.38 0.19
C ALA A 76 -2.76 6.15 1.40
N PHE A 77 -2.19 5.68 2.53
CA PHE A 77 -2.92 5.46 3.77
C PHE A 77 -3.54 6.76 4.33
N VAL A 78 -2.78 7.86 4.34
CA VAL A 78 -3.30 9.17 4.75
C VAL A 78 -4.46 9.61 3.86
N ASN A 79 -4.36 9.39 2.55
CA ASN A 79 -5.45 9.71 1.61
C ASN A 79 -6.71 8.87 1.86
N ILE A 80 -6.56 7.59 2.23
CA ILE A 80 -7.70 6.73 2.61
C ILE A 80 -8.38 7.26 3.88
N VAL A 81 -7.61 7.58 4.92
CA VAL A 81 -8.16 8.09 6.20
C VAL A 81 -8.94 9.39 5.98
N ASN A 82 -8.44 10.27 5.12
CA ASN A 82 -9.14 11.51 4.74
C ASN A 82 -10.39 11.21 3.90
N GLY A 83 -10.34 10.24 2.99
CA GLY A 83 -11.46 9.86 2.13
C GLY A 83 -12.61 9.16 2.85
N ILE A 84 -12.33 8.47 3.97
CA ILE A 84 -13.35 7.80 4.80
C ILE A 84 -14.33 8.80 5.42
N GLN A 85 -13.98 10.09 5.53
CA GLN A 85 -14.86 11.10 6.13
C GLN A 85 -16.23 11.21 5.43
N VAL A 86 -16.28 10.94 4.13
CA VAL A 86 -17.50 10.95 3.31
C VAL A 86 -18.51 9.92 3.79
N LEU A 87 -18.06 8.80 4.36
CA LEU A 87 -18.97 7.78 4.90
C LEU A 87 -19.72 8.30 6.13
N TYR A 88 -19.12 9.21 6.91
CA TYR A 88 -19.80 9.84 8.05
C TYR A 88 -20.87 10.85 7.60
N GLU A 89 -20.74 11.43 6.41
CA GLU A 89 -21.76 12.31 5.84
C GLU A 89 -22.97 11.52 5.31
N ILE A 90 -22.73 10.35 4.70
CA ILE A 90 -23.79 9.50 4.14
C ILE A 90 -24.54 8.75 5.25
N TRP A 91 -23.83 8.35 6.31
CA TRP A 91 -24.37 7.60 7.45
C TRP A 91 -24.14 8.34 8.77
N PRO A 92 -24.96 9.37 9.08
CA PRO A 92 -24.79 10.17 10.30
C PRO A 92 -25.10 9.40 11.60
N HIS A 93 -25.90 8.32 11.55
CA HIS A 93 -26.12 7.42 12.69
C HIS A 93 -25.24 6.18 12.56
N ARG A 94 -24.38 5.98 13.57
CA ARG A 94 -23.49 4.82 13.69
C ARG A 94 -24.28 3.60 14.17
N TRP A 95 -23.83 2.41 13.77
CA TRP A 95 -24.31 1.11 14.28
C TRP A 95 -23.56 0.66 15.55
N ILE A 96 -22.69 1.52 16.08
CA ILE A 96 -22.00 1.42 17.38
C ILE A 96 -22.38 2.65 18.20
#